data_AF-A0A4R9K0B3-F1
#
_entry.id   AF-A0A4R9K0B3-F1
#
_cell.length_a   1.000
_cell.length_b   1.000
_cell.length_c   1.000
_cell.angle_alpha   90.00
_cell.angle_beta   90.00
_cell.angle_gamma   90.00
#
_symmetry.space_group_name_H-M   'P 1'
#
loop_
_entity.id
_entity.type
_entity.pdbx_description
1 polymer ?
#
loop_
_entity_poly.entity_id
_entity_poly.type
_entity_poly.pdbx_seq_one_letter_code
_entity_poly.pdbx_strand_id
1 'polypeptide(L)'
;MKQKIWILLSLFLLSASLQAEKVIYVHGMSLTESNEACQDKTVCPYWKVPPVGDYVYVGYDGRRNPFVSDSTAGSVRLLQMLNKYCRKDQGKSCRLIDDSLGGFTGAGTVSMYNKTGIYNILYATQIVSAEGGSEIANLGDTAIDILKVVFNIQGGLGDALIQSRDAIQSLVTTSARSLFDHNRNNGTLFYHLAAKKSIFIADPFLPGEDDSLVAFHSSCGYRTVGAFSKCMGEKIRSCALCFWETPKLITPWDGHYMHPLVPITGLDIPHAEGHNDVKYHGIP
;
A
#
# COMPACT_ATOMS: atom_id res chain seq x y z
N MET A 1 67.54 -12.53 27.12
CA MET A 1 67.07 -12.18 25.76
C MET A 1 65.57 -12.45 25.69
N LYS A 2 64.73 -11.41 25.63
CA LYS A 2 63.26 -11.55 25.54
C LYS A 2 62.85 -11.48 24.07
N GLN A 3 62.41 -12.60 23.50
CA GLN A 3 61.84 -12.67 22.15
C GLN A 3 60.49 -11.95 22.13
N LYS A 4 60.38 -10.89 21.31
CA LYS A 4 59.11 -10.24 20.99
C LYS A 4 58.49 -10.98 19.80
N ILE A 5 57.42 -11.72 20.06
CA ILE A 5 56.56 -12.30 19.04
C ILE A 5 55.67 -11.17 18.50
N TRP A 6 55.84 -10.84 17.23
CA TRP A 6 54.99 -9.91 16.51
C TRP A 6 53.75 -10.66 16.01
N ILE A 7 52.59 -10.37 16.59
CA ILE A 7 51.30 -10.83 16.08
C ILE A 7 50.89 -9.85 14.97
N LEU A 8 50.98 -10.31 13.72
CA LEU A 8 50.37 -9.66 12.57
C LEU A 8 48.85 -9.88 12.64
N LEU A 9 48.12 -8.83 13.04
CA LEU A 9 46.67 -8.78 12.99
C LEU A 9 46.26 -8.50 11.53
N SER A 10 45.89 -9.54 10.78
CA SER A 10 45.25 -9.40 9.47
C SER A 10 43.81 -8.92 9.66
N LEU A 11 43.61 -7.60 9.59
CA LEU A 11 42.29 -7.00 9.40
C LEU A 11 41.74 -7.45 8.03
N PHE A 12 40.89 -8.47 8.02
CA PHE A 12 39.91 -8.64 6.96
C PHE A 12 38.89 -7.52 7.10
N LEU A 13 39.14 -6.41 6.41
CA LEU A 13 38.11 -5.41 6.12
C LEU A 13 37.08 -6.08 5.20
N LEU A 14 36.02 -6.65 5.78
CA LEU A 14 34.77 -6.82 5.05
C LEU A 14 34.29 -5.41 4.70
N SER A 15 34.63 -4.94 3.51
CA SER A 15 33.95 -3.83 2.86
C SER A 15 32.55 -4.32 2.49
N ALA A 16 31.65 -4.38 3.48
CA ALA A 16 30.23 -4.36 3.21
C ALA A 16 29.98 -3.00 2.55
N SER A 17 29.83 -2.99 1.23
CA SER A 17 29.34 -1.83 0.51
C SER A 17 27.97 -1.50 1.10
N LEU A 18 27.92 -0.49 1.97
CA LEU A 18 26.69 0.20 2.36
C LEU A 18 26.13 0.85 1.09
N GLN A 19 25.48 0.06 0.23
CA GLN A 19 24.64 0.64 -0.80
C GLN A 19 23.47 1.33 -0.08
N ALA A 20 23.27 2.60 -0.42
CA ALA A 20 22.11 3.34 0.04
C ALA A 20 20.84 2.61 -0.43
N GLU A 21 19.91 2.43 0.49
CA GLU A 21 18.61 1.82 0.24
C GLU A 21 17.78 2.70 -0.71
N LYS A 22 17.20 2.10 -1.76
CA LYS A 22 16.27 2.80 -2.65
C LYS A 22 14.85 2.77 -2.08
N VAL A 23 14.16 3.90 -2.11
CA VAL A 23 12.73 3.96 -1.79
C VAL A 23 11.91 3.96 -3.09
N ILE A 24 10.98 3.01 -3.23
CA ILE A 24 10.12 2.90 -4.40
C ILE A 24 8.70 3.31 -4.01
N TYR A 25 8.18 4.35 -4.63
CA TYR A 25 6.85 4.88 -4.36
C TYR A 25 5.85 4.38 -5.40
N VAL A 26 4.78 3.72 -4.96
CA VAL A 26 3.70 3.19 -5.78
C VAL A 26 2.45 4.01 -5.51
N HIS A 27 2.03 4.82 -6.49
CA HIS A 27 0.87 5.69 -6.32
C HIS A 27 -0.43 4.88 -6.28
N GLY A 28 -1.47 5.50 -5.74
CA GLY A 28 -2.82 4.95 -5.70
C GLY A 28 -3.63 5.22 -6.95
N MET A 29 -4.96 5.11 -6.78
CA MET A 29 -5.91 5.39 -7.84
C MET A 29 -5.88 6.87 -8.16
N SER A 30 -5.87 7.19 -9.45
CA SER A 30 -6.08 8.54 -9.95
C SER A 30 -7.30 8.49 -10.86
N LEU A 31 -8.16 9.50 -10.81
CA LEU A 31 -9.37 9.57 -11.65
C LEU A 31 -9.21 10.45 -12.89
N THR A 32 -8.22 11.34 -12.89
CA THR A 32 -8.05 12.35 -13.94
C THR A 32 -6.78 12.12 -14.73
N GLU A 33 -5.69 11.72 -14.06
CA GLU A 33 -4.37 11.53 -14.66
C GLU A 33 -4.00 10.04 -14.72
N SER A 34 -3.30 9.63 -15.77
CA SER A 34 -2.75 8.26 -15.81
C SER A 34 -1.61 8.10 -14.81
N ASN A 35 -0.61 8.99 -14.84
CA ASN A 35 0.68 8.93 -14.14
C ASN A 35 1.71 7.95 -14.73
N GLU A 36 1.47 7.37 -15.91
CA GLU A 36 2.44 6.46 -16.56
C GLU A 36 3.82 7.08 -16.78
N ALA A 37 3.86 8.39 -17.08
CA ALA A 37 5.09 9.14 -17.32
C ALA A 37 5.99 9.25 -16.07
N CYS A 38 5.46 8.94 -14.87
CA CYS A 38 6.22 8.97 -13.62
C CYS A 38 7.21 7.80 -13.48
N GLN A 39 7.18 6.80 -14.37
CA GLN A 39 8.00 5.61 -14.24
C GLN A 39 9.49 5.96 -14.17
N ASP A 40 10.15 5.51 -13.10
CA ASP A 40 11.59 5.72 -12.87
C ASP A 40 11.98 7.21 -12.81
N LYS A 41 11.04 8.07 -12.38
CA LYS A 41 11.26 9.51 -12.15
C LYS A 41 11.27 9.83 -10.66
N THR A 42 11.79 11.00 -10.34
CA THR A 42 11.78 11.60 -9.00
C THR A 42 10.78 12.75 -8.88
N VAL A 43 10.00 13.02 -9.94
CA VAL A 43 8.93 14.01 -9.96
C VAL A 43 7.69 13.34 -10.54
N CYS A 44 6.57 13.40 -9.82
CA CYS A 44 5.29 12.84 -10.26
C CYS A 44 4.13 13.68 -9.70
N PRO A 45 3.15 14.10 -10.51
CA PRO A 45 2.04 14.97 -10.07
C PRO A 45 1.21 14.40 -8.91
N TYR A 46 1.13 13.08 -8.80
CA TYR A 46 0.42 12.40 -7.71
C TYR A 46 1.00 12.76 -6.34
N TRP A 47 2.34 12.82 -6.23
CA TRP A 47 3.05 13.00 -4.97
C TRP A 47 3.39 14.47 -4.76
N LYS A 48 2.51 15.19 -4.05
CA LYS A 48 2.65 16.64 -3.82
C LYS A 48 3.81 17.00 -2.89
N VAL A 49 4.11 16.13 -1.94
CA VAL A 49 5.23 16.29 -1.00
C VAL A 49 6.33 15.32 -1.40
N PRO A 50 7.45 15.79 -1.97
CA PRO A 50 8.54 14.92 -2.33
C PRO A 50 9.21 14.41 -1.04
N PRO A 51 9.53 13.11 -0.97
CA PRO A 51 10.27 12.55 0.15
C PRO A 51 11.75 12.97 0.11
N VAL A 52 12.44 12.79 1.23
CA VAL A 52 13.88 13.01 1.33
C VAL A 52 14.63 11.69 1.11
N GLY A 53 15.74 11.74 0.38
CA GLY A 53 16.64 10.59 0.17
C GLY A 53 16.69 10.12 -1.29
N ASP A 54 17.07 8.86 -1.49
CA ASP A 54 17.17 8.24 -2.80
C ASP A 54 15.90 7.45 -3.14
N TYR A 55 15.05 8.00 -4.01
CA TYR A 55 13.74 7.43 -4.31
C TYR A 55 13.39 7.50 -5.80
N VAL A 56 12.42 6.67 -6.20
CA VAL A 56 11.84 6.66 -7.54
C VAL A 56 10.34 6.38 -7.47
N TYR A 57 9.60 6.84 -8.47
CA TYR A 57 8.18 6.53 -8.64
C TYR A 57 7.96 5.35 -9.60
N VAL A 58 6.97 4.52 -9.28
CA VAL A 58 6.35 3.61 -10.23
C VAL A 58 5.28 4.39 -10.96
N GLY A 59 5.42 4.52 -12.28
CA GLY A 59 4.43 5.19 -13.14
C GLY A 59 3.64 4.18 -13.93
N TYR A 60 2.38 4.03 -13.58
CA TYR A 60 1.40 3.21 -14.29
C TYR A 60 0.09 4.00 -14.41
N ASP A 61 -0.86 3.54 -15.23
CA ASP A 61 -2.17 4.20 -15.30
C ASP A 61 -2.99 3.89 -14.04
N GLY A 62 -3.06 4.84 -13.11
CA GLY A 62 -3.83 4.72 -11.87
C GLY A 62 -5.34 4.61 -12.06
N ARG A 63 -5.85 4.74 -13.29
CA ARG A 63 -7.25 4.52 -13.64
C ARG A 63 -7.52 3.06 -14.02
N ARG A 64 -6.50 2.24 -14.28
CA ARG A 64 -6.68 0.88 -14.82
C ARG A 64 -6.34 -0.19 -13.79
N ASN A 65 -6.84 -1.40 -14.00
CA ASN A 65 -6.48 -2.53 -13.15
C ASN A 65 -4.96 -2.78 -13.23
N PRO A 66 -4.24 -2.76 -12.10
CA PRO A 66 -2.77 -2.85 -12.09
C PRO A 66 -2.22 -4.24 -12.44
N PHE A 67 -3.08 -5.25 -12.61
CA PHE A 67 -2.71 -6.65 -12.86
C PHE A 67 -3.09 -7.15 -14.26
N VAL A 68 -3.48 -6.24 -15.16
CA VAL A 68 -3.67 -6.59 -16.58
C VAL A 68 -2.35 -6.95 -17.24
N SER A 69 -2.41 -7.78 -18.28
CA SER A 69 -1.23 -8.22 -19.04
C SER A 69 -0.79 -7.17 -20.08
N ASP A 70 -0.51 -5.94 -19.64
CA ASP A 70 0.05 -4.89 -20.48
C ASP A 70 1.36 -4.33 -19.91
N SER A 71 2.18 -3.69 -20.76
CA SER A 71 3.51 -3.19 -20.37
C SER A 71 3.48 -2.01 -19.38
N THR A 72 2.31 -1.39 -19.25
CA THR A 72 2.05 -0.20 -18.44
C THR A 72 1.37 -0.52 -17.11
N ALA A 73 0.97 -1.78 -16.89
CA ALA A 73 0.28 -2.24 -15.70
C ALA A 73 1.14 -2.03 -14.45
N GLY A 74 0.51 -1.65 -13.35
CA GLY A 74 1.18 -1.35 -12.08
C GLY A 74 2.12 -2.46 -11.61
N SER A 75 1.68 -3.72 -11.72
CA SER A 75 2.50 -4.89 -11.35
C SER A 75 3.74 -5.06 -12.22
N VAL A 76 3.61 -4.86 -13.54
CA VAL A 76 4.74 -4.92 -14.49
C VAL A 76 5.72 -3.76 -14.24
N ARG A 77 5.19 -2.55 -14.03
CA ARG A 77 5.99 -1.33 -13.76
C ARG A 77 6.72 -1.41 -12.42
N LEU A 78 6.09 -1.95 -11.38
CA LEU A 78 6.74 -2.22 -10.10
C LEU A 78 7.82 -3.28 -10.24
N LEU A 79 7.58 -4.38 -10.98
CA LEU A 79 8.61 -5.39 -11.25
C LEU A 79 9.83 -4.83 -11.97
N GLN A 80 9.65 -3.88 -12.89
CA GLN A 80 10.79 -3.19 -13.53
C GLN A 80 11.64 -2.45 -12.49
N MET A 81 11.02 -1.78 -11.51
CA MET A 81 11.73 -1.07 -10.45
C MET A 81 12.40 -2.03 -9.46
N LEU A 82 11.73 -3.11 -9.07
CA LEU A 82 12.31 -4.16 -8.23
C LEU A 82 13.53 -4.81 -8.89
N ASN A 83 13.46 -5.10 -10.19
CA ASN A 83 14.61 -5.63 -10.95
C ASN A 83 15.76 -4.64 -11.04
N LYS A 84 15.47 -3.33 -11.16
CA LYS A 84 16.51 -2.31 -11.30
C LYS A 84 17.18 -1.98 -9.96
N TYR A 85 16.40 -1.92 -8.87
CA TYR A 85 16.82 -1.31 -7.61
C TYR A 85 16.78 -2.21 -6.38
N CYS A 86 16.24 -3.43 -6.48
CA CYS A 86 15.97 -4.25 -5.29
C CYS A 86 16.49 -5.70 -5.40
N ARG A 87 17.38 -5.97 -6.35
CA ARG A 87 17.90 -7.33 -6.61
C ARG A 87 18.93 -7.76 -5.56
N LYS A 88 18.62 -8.80 -4.79
CA LYS A 88 19.48 -9.36 -3.74
C LYS A 88 20.80 -9.89 -4.29
N ASP A 89 20.76 -10.54 -5.45
CA ASP A 89 21.92 -11.05 -6.19
C ASP A 89 22.83 -9.93 -6.73
N GLN A 90 22.37 -8.67 -6.68
CA GLN A 90 23.16 -7.48 -7.02
C GLN A 90 23.56 -6.66 -5.77
N GLY A 91 23.32 -7.20 -4.56
CA GLY A 91 23.61 -6.49 -3.30
C GLY A 91 22.72 -5.28 -3.03
N LYS A 92 21.62 -5.12 -3.78
CA LYS A 92 20.71 -3.97 -3.67
C LYS A 92 19.60 -4.26 -2.67
N SER A 93 19.11 -3.22 -2.00
CA SER A 93 17.95 -3.26 -1.12
C SER A 93 16.99 -2.11 -1.44
N CYS A 94 15.71 -2.34 -1.14
CA CYS A 94 14.71 -1.29 -1.27
C CYS A 94 13.65 -1.40 -0.17
N ARG A 95 12.89 -0.33 0.01
CA ARG A 95 11.58 -0.35 0.68
C ARG A 95 10.51 0.20 -0.25
N LEU A 96 9.28 -0.24 -0.02
CA LEU A 96 8.12 0.21 -0.79
C LEU A 96 7.27 1.19 0.01
N ILE A 97 6.76 2.22 -0.65
CA ILE A 97 5.77 3.15 -0.11
C ILE A 97 4.56 3.10 -1.04
N ASP A 98 3.51 2.43 -0.57
CA ASP A 98 2.38 2.08 -1.40
C ASP A 98 1.13 2.79 -0.88
N ASP A 99 0.49 3.60 -1.71
CA ASP A 99 -0.69 4.40 -1.33
C ASP A 99 -1.96 3.83 -1.97
N SER A 100 -3.04 3.63 -1.21
CA SER A 100 -4.36 3.26 -1.73
C SER A 100 -4.31 2.02 -2.67
N LEU A 101 -4.71 2.14 -3.95
CA LEU A 101 -4.58 1.12 -5.01
C LEU A 101 -3.11 0.65 -5.21
N GLY A 102 -2.15 1.50 -4.92
CA GLY A 102 -0.73 1.18 -4.94
C GLY A 102 -0.40 0.10 -3.90
N GLY A 103 -1.08 0.10 -2.76
CA GLY A 103 -0.95 -0.95 -1.74
C GLY A 103 -1.43 -2.32 -2.22
N PHE A 104 -2.59 -2.35 -2.86
CA PHE A 104 -3.09 -3.52 -3.58
C PHE A 104 -2.09 -3.99 -4.66
N THR A 105 -1.52 -3.05 -5.42
CA THR A 105 -0.51 -3.32 -6.45
C THR A 105 0.77 -3.90 -5.85
N GLY A 106 1.28 -3.31 -4.77
CA GLY A 106 2.52 -3.69 -4.10
C GLY A 106 2.44 -5.08 -3.49
N ALA A 107 1.47 -5.30 -2.61
CA ALA A 107 1.25 -6.59 -1.96
C ALA A 107 1.00 -7.71 -2.98
N GLY A 108 0.13 -7.47 -3.97
CA GLY A 108 -0.16 -8.46 -5.01
C GLY A 108 1.05 -8.78 -5.89
N THR A 109 1.85 -7.77 -6.25
CA THR A 109 3.07 -7.98 -7.04
C THR A 109 4.10 -8.80 -6.26
N VAL A 110 4.30 -8.48 -4.98
CA VAL A 110 5.21 -9.23 -4.10
C VAL A 110 4.73 -10.67 -3.98
N SER A 111 3.45 -10.91 -3.69
CA SER A 111 2.86 -12.23 -3.54
C SER A 111 2.99 -13.08 -4.80
N MET A 112 2.67 -12.52 -5.97
CA MET A 112 2.65 -13.25 -7.23
C MET A 112 4.04 -13.50 -7.82
N TYR A 113 4.98 -12.56 -7.65
CA TYR A 113 6.21 -12.54 -8.43
C TYR A 113 7.52 -12.57 -7.63
N ASN A 114 7.52 -12.30 -6.32
CA ASN A 114 8.73 -12.47 -5.48
C ASN A 114 8.88 -13.89 -4.90
N LYS A 115 8.37 -14.91 -5.59
CA LYS A 115 8.29 -16.30 -5.07
C LYS A 115 9.65 -16.92 -4.72
N THR A 116 10.73 -16.46 -5.34
CA THR A 116 12.10 -16.95 -5.10
C THR A 116 12.86 -16.13 -4.06
N GLY A 117 12.25 -15.08 -3.51
CA GLY A 117 12.93 -14.14 -2.60
C GLY A 117 14.12 -13.41 -3.26
N ILE A 118 14.08 -13.25 -4.59
CA ILE A 118 15.16 -12.60 -5.35
C ILE A 118 15.23 -11.09 -5.09
N TYR A 119 14.11 -10.49 -4.69
CA TYR A 119 14.07 -9.08 -4.30
C TYR A 119 14.31 -8.94 -2.79
N ASN A 120 15.21 -8.03 -2.43
CA ASN A 120 15.55 -7.69 -1.06
C ASN A 120 14.73 -6.48 -0.59
N ILE A 121 13.43 -6.68 -0.49
CA ILE A 121 12.48 -5.68 0.01
C ILE A 121 12.53 -5.74 1.53
N LEU A 122 12.99 -4.66 2.17
CA LEU A 122 13.16 -4.60 3.62
C LEU A 122 11.79 -4.58 4.32
N TYR A 123 10.89 -3.73 3.81
CA TYR A 123 9.49 -3.63 4.21
C TYR A 123 8.71 -2.81 3.17
N ALA A 124 7.40 -2.83 3.29
CA ALA A 124 6.47 -2.00 2.55
C ALA A 124 5.58 -1.22 3.53
N THR A 125 5.48 0.08 3.35
CA THR A 125 4.50 0.92 4.06
C THR A 125 3.23 1.01 3.22
N GLN A 126 2.12 0.58 3.78
CA GLN A 126 0.79 0.53 3.18
C GLN A 126 -0.04 1.72 3.69
N ILE A 127 -0.03 2.82 2.94
CA ILE A 127 -0.75 4.06 3.27
C ILE A 127 -2.19 3.95 2.76
N VAL A 128 -3.16 4.00 3.67
CA VAL A 128 -4.61 3.90 3.38
C VAL A 128 -4.94 2.80 2.36
N SER A 129 -4.27 1.65 2.49
CA SER A 129 -4.18 0.65 1.43
C SER A 129 -5.51 -0.04 1.14
N ALA A 130 -5.84 -0.13 -0.15
CA ALA A 130 -7.02 -0.83 -0.66
C ALA A 130 -6.73 -2.31 -0.93
N GLU A 131 -5.70 -2.89 -0.29
CA GLU A 131 -5.27 -4.27 -0.51
C GLU A 131 -6.41 -5.30 -0.34
N GLY A 132 -7.26 -5.13 0.67
CA GLY A 132 -8.43 -5.98 0.91
C GLY A 132 -9.68 -5.61 0.11
N GLY A 133 -9.55 -4.66 -0.81
CA GLY A 133 -10.64 -4.06 -1.56
C GLY A 133 -11.44 -3.02 -0.77
N SER A 134 -12.51 -2.55 -1.39
CA SER A 134 -13.39 -1.49 -0.88
C SER A 134 -14.85 -1.84 -1.10
N GLU A 135 -15.70 -1.62 -0.10
CA GLU A 135 -17.16 -1.72 -0.25
C GLU A 135 -17.72 -0.68 -1.20
N ILE A 136 -17.06 0.48 -1.34
CA ILE A 136 -17.44 1.49 -2.35
C ILE A 136 -17.31 0.90 -3.75
N ALA A 137 -16.27 0.10 -4.01
CA ALA A 137 -16.12 -0.57 -5.31
C ALA A 137 -17.24 -1.57 -5.63
N ASN A 138 -17.89 -2.15 -4.61
CA ASN A 138 -19.03 -3.06 -4.80
C ASN A 138 -20.28 -2.34 -5.35
N LEU A 139 -20.30 -1.00 -5.31
CA LEU A 139 -21.41 -0.18 -5.79
C LEU A 139 -21.40 0.06 -7.31
N GLY A 140 -20.39 -0.44 -8.03
CA GLY A 140 -20.29 -0.29 -9.47
C GLY A 140 -20.20 1.19 -9.89
N ASP A 141 -21.10 1.63 -10.77
CA ASP A 141 -21.08 3.01 -11.28
C ASP A 141 -21.33 4.06 -10.18
N THR A 142 -22.08 3.74 -9.12
CA THR A 142 -22.29 4.64 -7.98
C THR A 142 -20.97 4.96 -7.24
N ALA A 143 -19.99 4.05 -7.30
CA ALA A 143 -18.66 4.29 -6.75
C ALA A 143 -18.00 5.54 -7.33
N ILE A 144 -18.21 5.79 -8.63
CA ILE A 144 -17.65 6.93 -9.36
C ILE A 144 -18.13 8.25 -8.76
N ASP A 145 -19.40 8.33 -8.36
CA ASP A 145 -19.96 9.56 -7.79
C ASP A 145 -19.42 9.82 -6.37
N ILE A 146 -19.22 8.78 -5.56
CA ILE A 146 -18.57 8.90 -4.26
C ILE A 146 -17.11 9.34 -4.43
N LEU A 147 -16.37 8.70 -5.35
CA LEU A 147 -14.97 9.04 -5.62
C LEU A 147 -14.81 10.50 -6.09
N LYS A 148 -15.73 11.02 -6.92
CA LYS A 148 -15.71 12.44 -7.31
C LYS A 148 -15.78 13.37 -6.09
N VAL A 149 -16.62 13.05 -5.12
CA VAL A 149 -16.77 13.86 -3.90
C VAL A 149 -15.51 13.75 -3.04
N VAL A 150 -15.02 12.52 -2.78
CA VAL A 150 -13.84 12.29 -1.94
C VAL A 150 -12.59 12.97 -2.51
N PHE A 151 -12.41 12.91 -3.83
CA PHE A 151 -11.27 13.53 -4.51
C PHE A 151 -11.52 14.98 -4.95
N ASN A 152 -12.65 15.58 -4.56
CA ASN A 152 -13.07 16.95 -4.93
C ASN A 152 -12.95 17.25 -6.43
N ILE A 153 -13.47 16.35 -7.25
CA ILE A 153 -13.42 16.42 -8.71
C ILE A 153 -14.68 17.16 -9.19
N GLN A 154 -14.49 18.35 -9.76
CA GLN A 154 -15.56 19.18 -10.32
C GLN A 154 -15.53 19.12 -11.87
N GLY A 155 -16.70 18.91 -12.51
CA GLY A 155 -16.87 19.00 -13.97
C GLY A 155 -17.17 17.66 -14.71
N GLY A 156 -17.46 17.77 -16.01
CA GLY A 156 -17.84 16.66 -16.89
C GLY A 156 -16.66 15.79 -17.35
N LEU A 157 -16.14 14.95 -16.46
CA LEU A 157 -15.01 14.04 -16.71
C LEU A 157 -15.43 12.65 -17.24
N GLY A 158 -16.52 12.59 -18.02
CA GLY A 158 -17.16 11.34 -18.44
C GLY A 158 -16.18 10.27 -18.97
N ASP A 159 -15.24 10.67 -19.83
CA ASP A 159 -14.32 9.73 -20.48
C ASP A 159 -13.17 9.26 -19.56
N ALA A 160 -12.66 10.11 -18.67
CA ALA A 160 -11.62 9.74 -17.70
C ALA A 160 -12.16 8.78 -16.63
N LEU A 161 -13.43 8.95 -16.25
CA LEU A 161 -14.09 8.14 -15.23
C LEU A 161 -14.54 6.77 -15.76
N ILE A 162 -14.86 6.66 -17.06
CA ILE A 162 -15.10 5.36 -17.70
C ILE A 162 -13.84 4.49 -17.63
N GLN A 163 -12.66 5.09 -17.82
CA GLN A 163 -11.39 4.36 -17.75
C GLN A 163 -11.12 3.81 -16.34
N SER A 164 -11.62 4.48 -15.30
CA SER A 164 -11.50 4.06 -13.90
C SER A 164 -12.31 2.80 -13.53
N ARG A 165 -13.28 2.38 -14.35
CA ARG A 165 -14.14 1.22 -14.05
C ARG A 165 -13.36 -0.07 -13.86
N ASP A 166 -12.32 -0.28 -14.65
CA ASP A 166 -11.47 -1.48 -14.56
C ASP A 166 -10.71 -1.52 -13.22
N ALA A 167 -10.14 -0.39 -12.80
CA ALA A 167 -9.51 -0.31 -11.48
C ALA A 167 -10.52 -0.51 -10.34
N ILE A 168 -11.71 0.11 -10.43
CA ILE A 168 -12.79 -0.08 -9.44
C ILE A 168 -13.18 -1.56 -9.35
N GLN A 169 -13.37 -2.24 -10.49
CA GLN A 169 -13.72 -3.67 -10.51
C GLN A 169 -12.64 -4.55 -9.86
N SER A 170 -11.36 -4.20 -10.00
CA SER A 170 -10.26 -4.91 -9.35
C SER A 170 -10.27 -4.75 -7.82
N LEU A 171 -10.84 -3.65 -7.32
CA LEU A 171 -10.94 -3.32 -5.89
C LEU A 171 -12.23 -3.80 -5.22
N VAL A 172 -13.15 -4.43 -5.95
CA VAL A 172 -14.28 -5.15 -5.35
C VAL A 172 -13.74 -6.13 -4.31
N THR A 173 -14.31 -6.15 -3.10
CA THR A 173 -13.69 -6.86 -1.95
C THR A 173 -13.47 -8.34 -2.20
N THR A 174 -14.38 -9.00 -2.92
CA THR A 174 -14.23 -10.41 -3.33
C THR A 174 -13.13 -10.57 -4.39
N SER A 175 -13.10 -9.70 -5.40
CA SER A 175 -12.06 -9.69 -6.44
C SER A 175 -10.67 -9.50 -5.83
N ALA A 176 -10.47 -8.42 -5.07
CA ALA A 176 -9.18 -8.07 -4.47
C ALA A 176 -8.64 -9.21 -3.60
N ARG A 177 -9.48 -9.77 -2.72
CA ARG A 177 -9.11 -10.87 -1.81
C ARG A 177 -8.84 -12.20 -2.48
N SER A 178 -9.37 -12.42 -3.68
CA SER A 178 -9.20 -13.67 -4.43
C SER A 178 -8.05 -13.62 -5.45
N LEU A 179 -7.56 -12.42 -5.77
CA LEU A 179 -6.59 -12.22 -6.84
C LEU A 179 -5.23 -12.83 -6.52
N PHE A 180 -4.78 -12.73 -5.26
CA PHE A 180 -3.52 -13.27 -4.81
C PHE A 180 -3.59 -13.80 -3.37
N ASP A 181 -2.58 -14.57 -3.00
CA ASP A 181 -2.44 -15.08 -1.64
C ASP A 181 -1.83 -13.99 -0.75
N HIS A 182 -2.66 -13.29 0.01
CA HIS A 182 -2.23 -12.21 0.92
C HIS A 182 -1.29 -12.69 2.04
N ASN A 183 -1.29 -13.99 2.38
CA ASN A 183 -0.34 -14.52 3.36
C ASN A 183 1.03 -14.80 2.76
N ARG A 184 1.15 -14.75 1.42
CA ARG A 184 2.42 -14.92 0.72
C ARG A 184 3.14 -13.57 0.62
N ASN A 185 3.80 -13.21 1.70
CA ASN A 185 4.58 -11.98 1.79
C ASN A 185 6.04 -12.12 1.29
N ASN A 186 6.50 -13.35 1.02
CA ASN A 186 7.85 -13.66 0.53
C ASN A 186 8.98 -12.99 1.35
N GLY A 187 8.79 -12.89 2.67
CA GLY A 187 9.74 -12.26 3.60
C GLY A 187 9.63 -10.73 3.70
N THR A 188 8.74 -10.11 2.94
CA THR A 188 8.43 -8.67 3.05
C THR A 188 7.48 -8.43 4.22
N LEU A 189 7.74 -7.41 5.02
CA LEU A 189 6.82 -6.97 6.08
C LEU A 189 5.97 -5.82 5.56
N PHE A 190 4.66 -5.85 5.79
CA PHE A 190 3.71 -4.82 5.38
C PHE A 190 3.24 -4.04 6.61
N TYR A 191 3.50 -2.74 6.63
CA TYR A 191 3.16 -1.84 7.74
C TYR A 191 2.04 -0.89 7.33
N HIS A 192 0.90 -1.04 7.98
CA HIS A 192 -0.34 -0.38 7.61
C HIS A 192 -0.53 0.95 8.34
N LEU A 193 -0.85 1.98 7.58
CA LEU A 193 -1.40 3.23 8.06
C LEU A 193 -2.86 3.29 7.65
N ALA A 194 -3.75 3.17 8.64
CA ALA A 194 -5.18 3.38 8.44
C ALA A 194 -5.58 4.81 8.79
N ALA A 195 -6.57 5.34 8.10
CA ALA A 195 -7.18 6.65 8.33
C ALA A 195 -8.69 6.49 8.54
N LYS A 196 -9.34 7.44 9.24
CA LYS A 196 -10.73 7.27 9.73
C LYS A 196 -11.67 8.47 9.60
N LYS A 197 -11.46 9.31 8.60
CA LYS A 197 -12.33 10.47 8.37
C LYS A 197 -13.32 10.18 7.24
N SER A 198 -14.40 9.50 7.57
CA SER A 198 -15.48 9.23 6.62
C SER A 198 -16.33 10.47 6.34
N ILE A 199 -16.95 10.48 5.16
CA ILE A 199 -17.94 11.48 4.76
C ILE A 199 -19.30 10.81 4.64
N PHE A 200 -20.34 11.54 5.03
CA PHE A 200 -21.72 11.04 5.14
C PHE A 200 -22.25 10.24 3.92
N ILE A 201 -21.76 10.52 2.71
CA ILE A 201 -22.19 9.79 1.50
C ILE A 201 -21.60 8.37 1.40
N ALA A 202 -20.48 8.10 2.07
CA ALA A 202 -19.78 6.81 2.07
C ALA A 202 -20.12 5.96 3.32
N ASP A 203 -20.39 6.60 4.47
CA ASP A 203 -20.73 5.93 5.76
C ASP A 203 -21.73 4.76 5.65
N PRO A 204 -22.82 4.83 4.85
CA PRO A 204 -23.80 3.75 4.81
C PRO A 204 -23.28 2.45 4.19
N PHE A 205 -22.17 2.52 3.45
CA PHE A 205 -21.64 1.41 2.66
C PHE A 205 -20.38 0.80 3.26
N LEU A 206 -19.65 1.56 4.08
CA LEU A 206 -18.39 1.12 4.69
C LEU A 206 -18.63 0.56 6.11
N PRO A 207 -18.14 -0.65 6.42
CA PRO A 207 -18.34 -1.24 7.73
C PRO A 207 -17.30 -0.74 8.75
N GLY A 208 -17.77 -0.09 9.81
CA GLY A 208 -16.94 0.30 10.95
C GLY A 208 -16.27 1.66 10.72
N GLU A 209 -15.03 1.80 11.18
CA GLU A 209 -14.21 2.98 10.90
C GLU A 209 -13.57 2.87 9.51
N ASP A 210 -13.56 3.99 8.80
CA ASP A 210 -13.13 4.08 7.41
C ASP A 210 -12.73 5.52 7.03
N ASP A 211 -12.03 5.66 5.91
CA ASP A 211 -11.51 6.94 5.41
C ASP A 211 -12.34 7.54 4.26
N SER A 212 -13.61 7.15 4.13
CA SER A 212 -14.55 7.43 3.02
C SER A 212 -14.42 6.52 1.80
N LEU A 213 -13.37 5.71 1.70
CA LEU A 213 -13.18 4.79 0.57
C LEU A 213 -12.82 3.38 1.02
N VAL A 214 -12.06 3.24 2.08
CA VAL A 214 -11.50 1.96 2.52
C VAL A 214 -11.78 1.77 4.01
N ALA A 215 -12.50 0.69 4.34
CA ALA A 215 -12.74 0.31 5.72
C ALA A 215 -11.50 -0.31 6.37
N PHE A 216 -11.44 -0.24 7.70
CA PHE A 216 -10.32 -0.76 8.50
C PHE A 216 -9.94 -2.21 8.21
N HIS A 217 -10.87 -3.08 7.82
CA HIS A 217 -10.49 -4.45 7.50
C HIS A 217 -9.53 -4.56 6.30
N SER A 218 -9.57 -3.59 5.38
CA SER A 218 -8.66 -3.54 4.24
C SER A 218 -7.42 -2.74 4.61
N SER A 219 -7.60 -1.51 5.11
CA SER A 219 -6.47 -0.61 5.39
C SER A 219 -5.57 -1.11 6.53
N CYS A 220 -6.08 -1.94 7.46
CA CYS A 220 -5.28 -2.61 8.50
C CYS A 220 -4.76 -4.02 8.11
N GLY A 221 -5.03 -4.51 6.90
CA GLY A 221 -4.53 -5.81 6.42
C GLY A 221 -5.19 -7.05 7.04
N TYR A 222 -6.52 -7.07 7.22
CA TYR A 222 -7.21 -8.18 7.89
C TYR A 222 -7.73 -9.27 6.93
N ARG A 223 -7.64 -10.52 7.40
CA ARG A 223 -8.16 -11.72 6.73
C ARG A 223 -9.68 -11.73 6.54
N THR A 224 -10.41 -10.98 7.36
CA THR A 224 -11.87 -11.04 7.43
C THR A 224 -12.48 -9.68 7.17
N VAL A 225 -13.52 -9.63 6.33
CA VAL A 225 -14.35 -8.42 6.15
C VAL A 225 -15.27 -8.26 7.37
N GLY A 226 -15.41 -7.03 7.85
CA GLY A 226 -16.27 -6.72 8.98
C GLY A 226 -16.13 -5.27 9.41
N ALA A 227 -16.96 -4.86 10.37
CA ALA A 227 -16.88 -3.56 10.98
C ALA A 227 -15.86 -3.59 12.13
N PHE A 228 -14.89 -2.68 12.08
CA PHE A 228 -13.80 -2.58 13.04
C PHE A 228 -13.69 -1.15 13.54
N SER A 229 -13.43 -0.98 14.83
CA SER A 229 -13.18 0.34 15.43
C SER A 229 -11.69 0.70 15.55
N LYS A 230 -10.82 -0.30 15.40
CA LYS A 230 -9.36 -0.15 15.50
C LYS A 230 -8.62 -1.24 14.72
N CYS A 231 -7.42 -0.91 14.28
CA CYS A 231 -6.41 -1.84 13.80
C CYS A 231 -5.82 -2.68 14.96
N MET A 232 -5.27 -3.85 14.64
CA MET A 232 -4.69 -4.82 15.57
C MET A 232 -5.59 -5.24 16.76
N GLY A 233 -6.92 -5.21 16.61
CA GLY A 233 -7.87 -5.78 17.58
C GLY A 233 -9.30 -5.24 17.49
N GLU A 234 -10.29 -6.05 17.90
CA GLU A 234 -11.71 -5.70 18.08
C GLU A 234 -12.56 -5.44 16.83
N LYS A 235 -13.37 -6.44 16.47
CA LYS A 235 -14.58 -6.24 15.65
C LYS A 235 -15.59 -5.44 16.48
N ILE A 236 -15.99 -4.26 16.01
CA ILE A 236 -17.08 -3.48 16.60
C ILE A 236 -18.20 -3.41 15.57
N ARG A 237 -19.38 -3.86 16.00
CA ARG A 237 -20.61 -4.17 15.25
C ARG A 237 -20.73 -5.59 14.69
N SER A 238 -21.48 -6.41 15.42
CA SER A 238 -22.14 -7.60 14.88
C SER A 238 -23.54 -7.30 14.30
N CYS A 239 -24.17 -6.19 14.66
CA CYS A 239 -25.34 -5.61 13.96
C CYS A 239 -25.66 -4.20 14.51
N ALA A 240 -26.39 -3.38 13.76
CA ALA A 240 -26.77 -2.01 14.17
C ALA A 240 -27.72 -1.93 15.40
N LEU A 241 -28.29 -3.07 15.84
CA LEU A 241 -29.25 -3.18 16.95
C LEU A 241 -28.77 -4.14 18.07
N CYS A 242 -27.51 -4.52 18.05
CA CYS A 242 -26.95 -5.48 18.99
C CYS A 242 -26.40 -4.72 20.21
N PHE A 243 -27.05 -4.86 21.37
CA PHE A 243 -26.68 -4.19 22.63
C PHE A 243 -25.41 -4.74 23.29
N TRP A 244 -24.76 -5.75 22.71
CA TRP A 244 -23.60 -6.42 23.27
C TRP A 244 -22.51 -6.56 22.20
N GLU A 245 -21.34 -5.99 22.48
CA GLU A 245 -20.15 -6.11 21.65
C GLU A 245 -19.18 -7.07 22.32
N THR A 246 -18.71 -8.08 21.60
CA THR A 246 -17.68 -8.99 22.10
C THR A 246 -16.37 -8.70 21.39
N PRO A 247 -15.33 -8.23 22.11
CA PRO A 247 -14.02 -8.06 21.50
C PRO A 247 -13.48 -9.39 21.01
N LYS A 248 -13.18 -9.46 19.71
CA LYS A 248 -12.48 -10.58 19.09
C LYS A 248 -11.13 -10.12 18.58
N LEU A 249 -10.07 -10.86 18.92
CA LEU A 249 -8.77 -10.70 18.29
C LEU A 249 -8.89 -11.22 16.84
N ILE A 250 -8.72 -10.34 15.86
CA ILE A 250 -8.68 -10.70 14.46
C ILE A 250 -7.23 -10.69 14.00
N THR A 251 -6.83 -11.80 13.38
CA THR A 251 -5.49 -11.97 12.84
C THR A 251 -5.38 -11.20 11.52
N PRO A 252 -4.39 -10.30 11.37
CA PRO A 252 -4.04 -9.76 10.07
C PRO A 252 -3.52 -10.89 9.13
N TRP A 253 -3.33 -10.58 7.85
CA TRP A 253 -2.58 -11.47 6.98
C TRP A 253 -1.15 -11.64 7.50
N ASP A 254 -0.52 -12.77 7.15
CA ASP A 254 0.84 -13.03 7.62
C ASP A 254 1.81 -11.95 7.14
N GLY A 255 2.60 -11.42 8.07
CA GLY A 255 3.54 -10.32 7.82
C GLY A 255 2.90 -8.93 7.70
N HIS A 256 1.62 -8.77 8.05
CA HIS A 256 0.93 -7.47 8.05
C HIS A 256 0.82 -6.96 9.49
N TYR A 257 1.28 -5.73 9.71
CA TYR A 257 1.40 -5.09 11.02
C TYR A 257 0.88 -3.66 10.96
N MET A 258 0.50 -3.10 12.10
CA MET A 258 0.23 -1.67 12.17
C MET A 258 1.55 -0.92 12.09
N HIS A 259 1.58 0.19 11.36
CA HIS A 259 2.71 1.08 11.35
C HIS A 259 2.97 1.62 12.77
N PRO A 260 4.20 1.53 13.31
CA PRO A 260 4.46 1.77 14.74
C PRO A 260 4.23 3.22 15.19
N LEU A 261 4.28 4.16 14.25
CA LEU A 261 3.99 5.58 14.51
C LEU A 261 2.49 5.94 14.44
N VAL A 262 1.64 4.99 14.03
CA VAL A 262 0.22 5.24 13.78
C VAL A 262 -0.59 4.63 14.93
N PRO A 263 -1.48 5.40 15.58
CA PRO A 263 -2.33 4.84 16.62
C PRO A 263 -3.22 3.73 16.03
N ILE A 264 -3.49 2.71 16.83
CA ILE A 264 -4.37 1.61 16.41
C ILE A 264 -5.78 2.09 16.03
N THR A 265 -6.21 3.26 16.50
CA THR A 265 -7.49 3.88 16.14
C THR A 265 -7.47 4.61 14.78
N GLY A 266 -6.37 4.52 14.03
CA GLY A 266 -6.19 5.22 12.75
C GLY A 266 -5.95 6.73 12.91
N LEU A 267 -5.48 7.36 11.82
CA LEU A 267 -5.31 8.81 11.73
C LEU A 267 -6.62 9.51 11.41
N ASP A 268 -6.88 10.66 12.02
CA ASP A 268 -8.05 11.49 11.74
C ASP A 268 -7.83 12.38 10.51
N ILE A 269 -7.68 11.73 9.35
CA ILE A 269 -7.45 12.35 8.03
C ILE A 269 -8.32 11.65 6.98
N PRO A 270 -8.70 12.34 5.89
CA PRO A 270 -9.42 11.69 4.79
C PRO A 270 -8.48 10.83 3.95
N HIS A 271 -9.04 9.87 3.19
CA HIS A 271 -8.26 8.96 2.33
C HIS A 271 -7.28 9.70 1.42
N ALA A 272 -7.74 10.78 0.78
CA ALA A 272 -6.95 11.57 -0.18
C ALA A 272 -5.75 12.30 0.45
N GLU A 273 -5.65 12.37 1.78
CA GLU A 273 -4.54 13.00 2.49
C GLU A 273 -3.54 12.00 3.10
N GLY A 274 -3.80 10.68 2.98
CA GLY A 274 -2.96 9.63 3.57
C GLY A 274 -1.48 9.78 3.23
N HIS A 275 -1.17 10.09 1.96
CA HIS A 275 0.20 10.23 1.48
C HIS A 275 0.86 11.59 1.75
N ASN A 276 0.14 12.58 2.29
CA ASN A 276 0.69 13.94 2.44
C ASN A 276 1.72 14.04 3.58
N ASP A 277 1.65 13.16 4.57
CA ASP A 277 2.53 13.21 5.73
C ASP A 277 3.69 12.21 5.61
N VAL A 278 4.81 12.71 5.09
CA VAL A 278 6.04 11.93 4.87
C VAL A 278 6.62 11.31 6.14
N LYS A 279 6.22 11.77 7.34
CA LYS A 279 6.71 11.21 8.61
C LYS A 279 6.30 9.75 8.79
N TYR A 280 5.24 9.31 8.12
CA TYR A 280 4.76 7.94 8.19
C TYR A 280 5.19 7.06 7.02
N HIS A 281 5.91 7.60 6.04
CA HIS A 281 6.36 6.80 4.90
C HIS A 281 7.44 5.80 5.36
N GLY A 282 8.34 6.20 6.26
CA GLY A 282 9.32 5.31 6.86
C GLY A 282 8.91 4.78 8.23
N ILE A 283 9.56 3.68 8.61
CA ILE A 283 9.58 3.18 9.98
C ILE A 283 10.82 3.77 10.67
N PRO A 284 10.72 4.22 11.95
CA PRO A 284 11.85 4.70 12.73
C PRO A 284 13.03 3.72 12.83
#